data_AF-A0A6V7NSI8-F1
#
_entry.id   AF-A0A6V7NSI8-F1
#
_cell.length_a   1.000
_cell.length_b   1.000
_cell.length_c   1.000
_cell.angle_alpha   90.00
_cell.angle_beta   90.00
_cell.angle_gamma   90.00
#
_symmetry.space_group_name_H-M   'P 1'
#
loop_
_entity.id
_entity.type
_entity.pdbx_description
1 polymer ?
#
loop_
_entity_poly.entity_id
_entity_poly.type
_entity_poly.pdbx_seq_one_letter_code
_entity_poly.pdbx_strand_id
1 'polypeptide(L)'
;MQYRSLLLLAVWLLGHHGILTSECFETEREALLTFKAGIIDTSNRLSSWAGQDCCSWRGVVCDNSTGHVVKLNLLNKYNCNANSSDCALRGEINPSLLVLSH
;
A
#
# COMPACT_ATOMS: atom_id res chain seq x y z
N MET A 1 5.58 48.56 3.23
CA MET A 1 4.90 47.30 3.57
C MET A 1 4.53 46.51 2.30
N GLN A 2 5.50 45.99 1.54
CA GLN A 2 5.18 45.30 0.26
C GLN A 2 6.13 44.15 -0.14
N TYR A 3 7.18 43.88 0.62
CA TYR A 3 8.09 42.75 0.34
C TYR A 3 7.61 41.41 0.93
N ARG A 4 6.75 41.43 1.96
CA ARG A 4 6.23 40.23 2.63
C ARG A 4 5.29 39.41 1.74
N SER A 5 4.54 40.08 0.85
CA SER A 5 3.60 39.41 -0.06
C SER A 5 4.32 38.59 -1.14
N LEU A 6 5.43 39.13 -1.68
CA LEU A 6 6.23 38.45 -2.71
C LEU A 6 6.98 37.23 -2.18
N LEU A 7 7.45 37.27 -0.92
CA LEU A 7 8.10 36.12 -0.27
C LEU A 7 7.11 34.97 -0.06
N LEU A 8 5.87 35.26 0.33
CA LEU A 8 4.84 34.22 0.48
C LEU A 8 4.52 33.57 -0.87
N LEU A 9 4.37 34.36 -1.95
CA LEU A 9 4.17 33.83 -3.30
C LEU A 9 5.35 32.97 -3.78
N ALA A 10 6.59 33.35 -3.48
CA ALA A 10 7.77 32.53 -3.79
C ALA A 10 7.79 31.21 -3.01
N VAL A 11 7.31 31.19 -1.76
CA VAL A 11 7.15 29.96 -0.97
C VAL A 11 6.05 29.05 -1.55
N TRP A 12 4.95 29.61 -2.08
CA TRP A 12 3.96 28.83 -2.84
C TRP A 12 4.56 28.25 -4.12
N LEU A 13 5.37 29.01 -4.85
CA LEU A 13 6.03 28.56 -6.10
C LEU A 13 7.13 27.52 -5.86
N LEU A 14 7.88 27.63 -4.76
CA LEU A 14 8.90 26.65 -4.36
C LEU A 14 8.31 25.43 -3.64
N GLY A 15 7.14 25.58 -3.00
CA GLY A 15 6.44 24.56 -2.24
C GLY A 15 5.49 23.68 -3.05
N HIS A 16 5.30 23.95 -4.35
CA HIS A 16 4.41 23.14 -5.21
C HIS A 16 5.12 22.02 -5.97
N HIS A 17 6.19 21.46 -5.40
CA HIS A 17 6.70 20.17 -5.84
C HIS A 17 5.96 19.06 -5.10
N GLY A 18 4.66 18.96 -5.34
CA GLY A 18 3.98 17.68 -5.18
C GLY A 18 4.61 16.75 -6.19
N ILE A 19 5.61 15.98 -5.75
CA ILE A 19 6.06 14.82 -6.52
C ILE A 19 4.80 14.00 -6.74
N LEU A 20 4.40 13.82 -7.99
CA LEU A 20 3.38 12.85 -8.38
C LEU A 20 3.97 11.45 -8.16
N THR A 21 4.17 11.07 -6.91
CA THR A 21 4.20 9.67 -6.54
C THR A 21 2.78 9.18 -6.80
N SER A 22 2.63 8.15 -7.64
CA SER A 22 1.36 7.45 -7.79
C SER A 22 1.07 6.70 -6.51
N GLU A 23 0.68 7.43 -5.47
CA GLU A 23 0.23 6.86 -4.21
C GLU A 23 -1.14 6.25 -4.47
N CYS A 24 -1.31 5.00 -4.07
CA CYS A 24 -2.64 4.40 -4.06
C CYS A 24 -3.55 5.17 -3.08
N PHE A 25 -4.86 4.98 -3.20
CA PHE A 25 -5.80 5.71 -2.36
C PHE A 25 -5.61 5.36 -0.89
N GLU A 26 -5.67 6.38 -0.01
CA GLU A 26 -5.48 6.19 1.43
C GLU A 26 -6.43 5.14 2.01
N THR A 27 -7.68 5.10 1.53
CA THR A 27 -8.68 4.11 1.95
C THR A 27 -8.30 2.67 1.56
N GLU A 28 -7.71 2.48 0.37
CA GLU A 28 -7.21 1.18 -0.08
C GLU A 28 -5.99 0.77 0.74
N ARG A 29 -5.07 1.72 0.95
CA ARG A 29 -3.88 1.52 1.79
C ARG A 29 -4.25 1.09 3.21
N GLU A 30 -5.18 1.80 3.86
CA GLU A 30 -5.68 1.46 5.19
C GLU A 30 -6.37 0.09 5.21
N ALA A 31 -7.15 -0.24 4.17
CA ALA A 31 -7.79 -1.55 4.06
C ALA A 31 -6.77 -2.69 3.97
N LEU A 32 -5.68 -2.49 3.21
CA LEU A 32 -4.60 -3.45 3.06
C LEU A 32 -3.75 -3.59 4.33
N LEU A 33 -3.49 -2.50 5.06
CA LEU A 33 -2.79 -2.56 6.35
C LEU A 33 -3.66 -3.23 7.42
N THR A 34 -4.96 -2.99 7.40
CA THR A 34 -5.94 -3.68 8.26
C THR A 34 -5.96 -5.18 7.95
N PHE A 35 -5.97 -5.55 6.66
CA PHE A 35 -5.82 -6.94 6.25
C PHE A 35 -4.52 -7.55 6.79
N LYS A 36 -3.38 -6.88 6.58
CA LYS A 36 -2.07 -7.35 7.07
C LYS A 36 -2.07 -7.59 8.59
N ALA A 37 -2.70 -6.71 9.38
CA ALA A 37 -2.76 -6.86 10.84
C ALA A 37 -3.55 -8.11 11.29
N GLY A 38 -4.52 -8.55 10.50
CA GLY A 38 -5.30 -9.78 10.77
C GLY A 38 -4.62 -11.08 10.31
N ILE A 39 -3.48 -10.99 9.62
CA ILE A 39 -2.80 -12.13 9.02
C ILE A 39 -1.51 -12.48 9.78
N ILE A 40 -1.40 -13.75 10.11
CA ILE A 40 -0.16 -14.38 10.61
C ILE A 40 0.67 -14.76 9.38
N ASP A 41 1.82 -14.10 9.23
CA ASP A 41 2.75 -14.25 8.10
C ASP A 41 4.15 -14.66 8.59
N THR A 42 4.31 -15.95 8.87
CA THR A 42 5.58 -16.53 9.36
C THR A 42 6.74 -16.39 8.37
N SER A 43 6.42 -16.19 7.09
CA SER A 43 7.39 -16.15 5.98
C SER A 43 7.67 -14.73 5.48
N ASN A 44 7.18 -13.71 6.17
CA ASN A 44 7.40 -12.29 5.84
C ASN A 44 7.02 -11.92 4.40
N ARG A 45 6.00 -12.57 3.85
CA ARG A 45 5.51 -12.35 2.48
C ARG A 45 4.86 -10.97 2.31
N LEU A 46 4.27 -10.42 3.36
CA LEU A 46 3.63 -9.10 3.45
C LEU A 46 4.57 -8.03 4.05
N SER A 47 5.86 -8.33 4.21
CA SER A 47 6.84 -7.40 4.81
C SER A 47 6.94 -6.06 4.08
N SER A 48 6.81 -6.05 2.75
CA SER A 48 6.86 -4.82 1.95
C SER A 48 5.63 -3.92 2.10
N TRP A 49 4.56 -4.37 2.76
CA TRP A 49 3.34 -3.60 2.91
C TRP A 49 3.51 -2.54 4.00
N ALA A 50 4.15 -1.44 3.64
CA ALA A 50 4.45 -0.30 4.49
C ALA A 50 4.73 0.96 3.64
N GLY A 51 4.56 2.15 4.23
CA GLY A 51 4.72 3.42 3.51
C GLY A 51 3.42 3.85 2.80
N GLN A 52 3.54 4.80 1.87
CA GLN A 52 2.40 5.51 1.29
C GLN A 52 1.95 4.94 -0.07
N ASP A 53 2.88 4.52 -0.90
CA ASP A 53 2.59 3.94 -2.21
C ASP A 53 2.35 2.42 -2.07
N CYS A 54 1.09 2.00 -1.92
CA CYS A 54 0.77 0.58 -1.86
C CYS A 54 0.83 -0.17 -3.20
N CYS A 55 0.88 0.53 -4.33
CA CYS A 55 1.10 -0.10 -5.64
C CYS A 55 2.53 -0.63 -5.78
N SER A 56 3.48 -0.07 -5.02
CA SER A 56 4.84 -0.59 -4.90
C SER A 56 4.95 -1.86 -4.05
N TRP A 57 3.91 -2.21 -3.28
CA TRP A 57 3.97 -3.34 -2.37
C TRP A 57 3.96 -4.67 -3.12
N ARG A 58 4.79 -5.62 -2.67
CA ARG A 58 4.85 -6.97 -3.24
C ARG A 58 3.47 -7.61 -3.28
N GLY A 59 3.06 -8.00 -4.48
CA GLY A 59 1.81 -8.71 -4.71
C GLY A 59 0.58 -7.81 -4.81
N VAL A 60 0.70 -6.49 -4.60
CA VAL A 60 -0.37 -5.54 -4.92
C VAL A 60 -0.27 -5.19 -6.40
N VAL A 61 -1.40 -5.22 -7.10
CA VAL A 61 -1.50 -4.85 -8.50
C VAL A 61 -2.53 -3.74 -8.62
N CYS A 62 -2.10 -2.60 -9.14
CA CYS A 62 -2.94 -1.45 -9.39
C CYS A 62 -3.26 -1.30 -10.87
N ASP A 63 -4.37 -0.64 -11.17
CA ASP A 63 -4.66 -0.13 -12.49
C ASP A 63 -3.76 1.08 -12.78
N ASN A 64 -3.02 1.05 -13.90
CA ASN A 64 -2.04 2.10 -14.22
C ASN A 64 -2.67 3.45 -14.58
N SER A 65 -3.97 3.49 -14.89
CA SER A 65 -4.64 4.73 -15.29
C SER A 65 -5.31 5.44 -14.12
N THR A 66 -5.83 4.68 -13.16
CA THR A 66 -6.60 5.19 -12.02
C THR A 66 -5.84 5.13 -10.71
N GLY A 67 -4.83 4.25 -10.59
CA GLY A 67 -4.11 4.00 -9.35
C GLY A 67 -4.84 3.09 -8.35
N HIS A 68 -6.03 2.60 -8.69
CA HIS A 68 -6.81 1.70 -7.82
C HIS A 68 -6.19 0.32 -7.73
N VAL A 69 -6.22 -0.28 -6.53
CA VAL A 69 -5.85 -1.68 -6.34
C VAL A 69 -6.90 -2.58 -6.98
N VAL A 70 -6.49 -3.36 -7.99
CA VAL A 70 -7.38 -4.26 -8.74
C VAL A 70 -7.15 -5.74 -8.43
N LYS A 71 -5.99 -6.09 -7.85
CA LYS A 71 -5.68 -7.48 -7.53
C LYS A 71 -4.62 -7.61 -6.43
N LEU A 72 -4.79 -8.65 -5.60
CA LEU A 72 -3.80 -9.11 -4.63
C LEU A 72 -3.28 -10.50 -5.02
N ASN A 73 -1.97 -10.62 -5.20
CA ASN A 73 -1.26 -11.87 -5.45
C ASN A 73 -0.63 -12.38 -4.15
N LEU A 74 -1.38 -13.24 -3.46
CA LEU A 74 -0.98 -13.88 -2.21
C LEU A 74 -0.53 -15.34 -2.45
N LEU A 75 0.04 -15.65 -3.61
CA LEU A 75 0.53 -17.00 -3.90
C LEU A 75 1.77 -17.35 -3.08
N ASN A 76 1.74 -18.51 -2.41
CA ASN A 76 2.88 -19.03 -1.69
C ASN A 76 3.92 -19.57 -2.67
N LYS A 77 5.12 -18.98 -2.67
CA LYS A 77 6.24 -19.39 -3.54
C LYS A 77 7.21 -20.36 -2.86
N TYR A 78 7.00 -20.66 -1.58
CA TYR A 78 7.87 -21.54 -0.81
C TYR A 78 7.39 -22.99 -0.91
N ASN A 79 8.33 -23.92 -1.09
CA ASN A 79 8.04 -25.35 -0.98
C ASN A 79 7.88 -25.72 0.49
N CYS A 80 6.64 -25.75 0.96
CA CYS A 80 6.29 -26.13 2.32
C CYS A 80 6.39 -27.65 2.43
N ASN A 81 7.58 -28.17 2.74
CA ASN A 81 7.73 -29.58 3.10
C ASN A 81 7.12 -29.83 4.49
N ALA A 82 6.59 -31.05 4.70
CA ALA A 82 5.83 -31.44 5.90
C ALA A 82 6.58 -31.30 7.24
N ASN A 83 7.89 -31.05 7.21
CA ASN A 83 8.75 -30.85 8.38
C ASN A 83 9.03 -29.37 8.69
N SER A 84 8.56 -28.44 7.86
CA SER A 84 8.79 -26.99 8.03
C SER A 84 7.59 -26.31 8.68
N SER A 85 7.90 -25.35 9.55
CA SER A 85 6.97 -24.42 10.17
C SER A 85 6.21 -23.63 9.10
N ASP A 86 5.05 -24.16 8.75
CA ASP A 86 3.88 -23.50 8.17
C ASP A 86 4.17 -22.14 7.48
N CYS A 87 4.42 -22.17 6.17
CA CYS A 87 4.69 -20.97 5.36
C CYS A 87 3.41 -20.35 4.74
N ALA A 88 2.24 -20.85 5.14
CA ALA A 88 0.97 -20.31 4.69
C ALA A 88 0.64 -18.99 5.41
N LEU A 89 -0.09 -18.12 4.73
CA LEU A 89 -0.75 -17.01 5.39
C LEU A 89 -1.94 -17.57 6.17
N ARG A 90 -2.02 -17.24 7.46
CA ARG A 90 -3.08 -17.70 8.37
C ARG A 90 -3.77 -16.50 8.99
N GLY A 91 -4.89 -16.74 9.66
CA GLY A 91 -5.66 -15.70 10.32
C GLY A 91 -6.99 -15.43 9.62
N GLU A 92 -7.62 -14.33 9.97
CA GLU A 92 -8.95 -13.96 9.52
C GLU A 92 -8.87 -12.89 8.44
N ILE A 93 -9.59 -13.10 7.34
CA ILE A 93 -9.70 -12.10 6.29
C ILE A 93 -10.66 -11.01 6.77
N ASN A 94 -10.13 -9.81 6.99
CA ASN A 94 -10.94 -8.68 7.42
C ASN A 94 -11.85 -8.19 6.26
N PRO A 95 -13.13 -7.86 6.51
CA PRO A 95 -14.03 -7.29 5.51
C PRO A 95 -13.59 -5.91 4.98
N SER A 96 -12.54 -5.29 5.54
CA SER A 96 -11.93 -4.07 5.02
C SER A 96 -11.57 -4.16 3.53
N LEU A 97 -11.27 -5.36 3.02
CA LEU A 97 -10.99 -5.58 1.59
C LEU A 97 -12.20 -5.32 0.67
N LEU A 98 -13.42 -5.23 1.20
CA LEU A 98 -14.60 -4.84 0.41
C LEU A 98 -14.48 -3.42 -0.17
N VAL A 99 -13.62 -2.57 0.40
CA VAL A 99 -13.32 -1.23 -0.14
C VAL A 99 -12.62 -1.29 -1.51
N LEU A 100 -12.01 -2.44 -1.86
CA LEU A 100 -11.30 -2.61 -3.13
C LEU A 100 -12.20 -3.01 -4.31
N SER A 101 -13.51 -3.18 -4.10
CA SER A 101 -14.44 -3.51 -5.18
C SER A 101 -14.84 -2.25 -5.94
N HIS A 102 -14.12 -1.98 -7.03
CA HIS A 102 -14.40 -0.91 -8.00
C HIS A 102 -15.20 -1.42 -9.19
#